data_AF-A0A2A9CCV1-F1
#
_entry.id   AF-A0A2A9CCV1-F1
#
_cell.length_a   1.000
_cell.length_b   1.000
_cell.length_c   1.000
_cell.angle_alpha   90.00
_cell.angle_beta   90.00
_cell.angle_gamma   90.00
#
_symmetry.space_group_name_H-M   'P 1'
#
loop_
_entity.id
_entity.type
_entity.pdbx_description
1 polymer ?
#
loop_
_entity_poly.entity_id
_entity_poly.type
_entity_poly.pdbx_seq_one_letter_code
_entity_poly.pdbx_strand_id
1 'polypeptide(L)'
;MKGGREPLIIDDLATHDSTKDMEVTKNLGGGSLIGAPIYYRNGDNYGTLCGLDLKPFHYTQDHIDLFKAMANLLGNVLELERANTEIESLSVPVVPISEEVAILPIIGDVNEIRTERLMERALAESAKNQLDYLIFDLSGLVNIHTESATNLLKIGQSLKLIGVQMIVTGIRPELAIKAVHATSDFDQIVVKSNLQQALNWIGYELIKH
;
A
#
# COMPACT_ATOMS: atom_id res chain seq x y z
N MET A 1 16.37 16.55 -21.02
CA MET A 1 15.72 16.15 -22.29
C MET A 1 14.55 17.08 -22.54
N LYS A 2 14.39 17.63 -23.75
CA LYS A 2 13.20 18.43 -24.10
C LYS A 2 11.99 17.49 -24.06
N GLY A 3 11.13 17.62 -23.05
CA GLY A 3 9.94 16.80 -22.85
C GLY A 3 8.89 17.06 -23.91
N GLY A 4 8.94 16.32 -25.01
CA GLY A 4 7.86 16.21 -25.98
C GLY A 4 6.99 15.00 -25.69
N ARG A 5 5.74 15.00 -26.17
CA ARG A 5 4.86 13.81 -26.15
C ARG A 5 5.29 12.75 -27.16
N GLU A 6 6.21 13.08 -28.06
CA GLU A 6 6.74 12.15 -29.05
C GLU A 6 7.95 11.39 -28.52
N PRO A 7 8.13 10.11 -28.92
CA PRO A 7 9.32 9.35 -28.60
C PRO A 7 10.58 10.01 -29.13
N LEU A 8 11.65 9.94 -28.34
CA LEU A 8 13.01 10.25 -28.79
C LEU A 8 13.56 9.02 -29.51
N ILE A 9 14.09 9.21 -30.72
CA ILE A 9 14.65 8.12 -31.51
C ILE A 9 16.05 8.54 -31.94
N ILE A 10 17.03 7.68 -31.66
CA ILE A 10 18.43 7.86 -32.02
C ILE A 10 18.91 6.55 -32.63
N ASP A 11 18.97 6.49 -33.95
CA ASP A 11 19.41 5.27 -34.66
C ASP A 11 20.91 5.00 -34.49
N ASP A 12 21.70 6.06 -34.30
CA ASP A 12 23.13 5.98 -34.01
C ASP A 12 23.57 7.08 -33.01
N LEU A 13 23.95 6.65 -31.81
CA LEU A 13 24.41 7.52 -30.73
C LEU A 13 25.67 8.30 -31.11
N ALA A 14 26.57 7.73 -31.92
CA ALA A 14 27.84 8.33 -32.27
C ALA A 14 27.70 9.49 -33.27
N THR A 15 26.59 9.54 -34.02
CA THR A 15 26.36 10.56 -35.04
C THR A 15 25.31 11.59 -34.62
N HIS A 16 24.41 11.23 -33.71
CA HIS A 16 23.32 12.10 -33.31
C HIS A 16 23.77 13.28 -32.43
N ASP A 17 23.30 14.49 -32.76
CA ASP A 17 23.79 15.75 -32.17
C ASP A 17 23.68 15.82 -30.64
N SER A 18 22.64 15.21 -30.07
CA SER A 18 22.43 15.22 -28.61
C SER A 18 23.32 14.24 -27.84
N THR A 19 23.96 13.28 -28.51
CA THR A 19 24.65 12.15 -27.86
C THR A 19 26.10 11.95 -28.29
N LYS A 20 26.50 12.43 -29.48
CA LYS A 20 27.83 12.22 -30.06
C LYS A 20 28.99 12.71 -29.18
N ASP A 21 28.77 13.79 -28.44
CA ASP A 21 29.81 14.43 -27.62
C ASP A 21 29.87 13.86 -26.18
N MET A 22 28.91 13.03 -25.79
CA MET A 22 28.83 12.47 -24.44
C MET A 22 29.93 11.42 -24.21
N GLU A 23 30.55 11.47 -23.03
CA GLU A 23 31.60 10.53 -22.64
C GLU A 23 31.13 9.07 -22.68
N VAL A 24 29.89 8.81 -22.26
CA VAL A 24 29.28 7.48 -22.33
C VAL A 24 29.20 6.94 -23.76
N THR A 25 28.87 7.78 -24.75
CA THR A 25 28.80 7.38 -26.16
C THR A 25 30.17 6.99 -26.70
N LYS A 26 31.21 7.74 -26.32
CA LYS A 26 32.60 7.45 -26.71
C LYS A 26 33.08 6.12 -26.14
N ASN A 27 32.66 5.78 -24.92
CA ASN A 27 33.00 4.52 -24.27
C ASN A 27 32.21 3.32 -24.81
N LEU A 28 30.96 3.53 -25.23
CA LEU A 28 30.11 2.49 -25.83
C LEU A 28 30.51 2.18 -27.29
N GLY A 29 31.15 3.12 -27.98
CA GLY A 29 31.63 2.94 -29.36
C GLY A 29 30.53 3.02 -30.43
N GLY A 30 29.33 3.47 -30.07
CA GLY A 30 28.14 3.54 -30.94
C GLY A 30 26.88 3.09 -30.20
N GLY A 31 25.84 2.77 -30.95
CA GLY A 31 24.59 2.20 -30.42
C GLY A 31 23.35 2.93 -30.88
N SER A 32 22.18 2.46 -30.47
CA SER A 32 20.89 3.08 -30.78
C SER A 32 20.05 3.22 -29.51
N LEU A 33 19.17 4.21 -29.49
CA LEU A 33 18.29 4.49 -28.36
C LEU A 33 16.90 4.88 -28.85
N ILE A 34 15.88 4.33 -28.21
CA ILE A 34 14.49 4.79 -28.31
C ILE A 34 13.99 5.11 -26.90
N GLY A 35 13.37 6.27 -26.73
CA GLY A 35 12.76 6.71 -25.48
C GLY A 35 11.30 7.05 -25.69
N ALA A 36 10.37 6.21 -25.24
CA ALA A 36 8.94 6.49 -25.29
C ALA A 36 8.46 7.06 -23.94
N PRO A 37 7.87 8.27 -23.90
CA PRO A 37 7.45 8.87 -22.64
C PRO A 37 6.27 8.11 -22.02
N ILE A 38 6.31 7.94 -20.70
CA ILE A 38 5.26 7.30 -19.92
C ILE A 38 4.48 8.41 -19.21
N TYR A 39 3.18 8.48 -19.47
CA TYR A 39 2.30 9.45 -18.85
C TYR A 39 1.23 8.76 -18.00
N TYR A 40 0.87 9.44 -16.92
CA TYR A 40 -0.37 9.21 -16.19
C TYR A 40 -1.58 9.68 -17.02
N ARG A 41 -2.79 9.22 -16.66
CA ARG A 41 -4.02 9.61 -17.38
C ARG A 41 -4.33 11.10 -17.24
N ASN A 42 -3.92 11.71 -16.13
CA ASN A 42 -4.04 13.14 -15.88
C ASN A 42 -3.06 13.98 -16.74
N GLY A 43 -2.16 13.34 -17.49
CA GLY A 43 -1.17 14.00 -18.34
C GLY A 43 0.18 14.27 -17.68
N ASP A 44 0.35 13.91 -16.40
CA ASP A 44 1.63 14.04 -15.70
C ASP A 44 2.66 13.06 -16.27
N ASN A 45 3.88 13.53 -16.44
CA ASN A 45 4.99 12.70 -16.92
C ASN A 45 5.53 11.84 -15.78
N TYR A 46 5.42 10.51 -15.90
CA TYR A 46 6.05 9.57 -14.98
C TYR A 46 7.54 9.40 -15.29
N GLY A 47 7.89 9.31 -16.57
CA GLY A 47 9.25 9.01 -17.00
C GLY A 47 9.32 8.59 -18.46
N THR A 48 10.28 7.75 -18.80
CA THR A 48 10.50 7.30 -20.19
C THR A 48 10.87 5.82 -20.18
N LEU A 49 10.18 5.04 -21.02
CA LEU A 49 10.58 3.68 -21.37
C LEU A 49 11.73 3.78 -22.39
N CYS A 50 12.92 3.38 -21.98
CA CYS A 50 14.11 3.41 -22.83
C CYS A 50 14.44 2.03 -23.37
N GLY A 51 14.58 1.90 -24.69
CA GLY A 51 15.30 0.82 -25.35
C GLY A 51 16.69 1.32 -25.74
N LEU A 52 17.72 0.52 -25.48
CA LEU A 52 19.12 0.81 -25.84
C LEU A 52 19.74 -0.43 -26.45
N ASP A 53 20.41 -0.28 -27.58
CA ASP A 53 21.28 -1.31 -28.17
C ASP A 53 22.69 -0.76 -28.32
N LEU A 54 23.69 -1.64 -28.21
CA LEU A 54 25.11 -1.30 -28.38
C LEU A 54 25.48 -1.16 -29.87
N LYS A 55 24.60 -1.60 -30.78
CA LYS A 55 24.77 -1.42 -32.22
C LYS A 55 23.78 -0.39 -32.77
N PRO A 56 24.19 0.40 -33.78
CA PRO A 56 23.26 1.22 -34.53
C PRO A 56 22.12 0.36 -35.10
N PHE A 57 20.90 0.88 -35.00
CA PHE A 57 19.69 0.20 -35.41
C PHE A 57 18.69 1.24 -35.89
N HIS A 58 18.09 1.01 -37.05
CA HIS A 58 17.08 1.89 -37.59
C HIS A 58 15.70 1.49 -37.05
N TYR A 59 15.11 2.35 -36.21
CA TYR A 59 13.77 2.09 -35.69
C TYR A 59 12.71 2.37 -36.76
N THR A 60 12.01 1.33 -37.21
CA THR A 60 10.85 1.45 -38.09
C THR A 60 9.63 1.98 -37.32
N GLN A 61 8.59 2.40 -38.05
CA GLN A 61 7.34 2.83 -37.45
C GLN A 61 6.70 1.75 -36.55
N ASP A 62 6.76 0.48 -36.95
CA ASP A 62 6.25 -0.64 -36.15
C ASP A 62 6.97 -0.74 -34.80
N HIS A 63 8.29 -0.52 -34.77
CA HIS A 63 9.05 -0.49 -33.51
C HIS A 63 8.60 0.68 -32.64
N ILE A 64 8.44 1.86 -33.23
CA ILE A 64 8.02 3.06 -32.51
C ILE A 64 6.62 2.86 -31.91
N ASP A 65 5.68 2.30 -32.68
CA ASP A 65 4.32 2.04 -32.25
C ASP A 65 4.26 0.99 -31.15
N LEU A 66 5.11 -0.04 -31.21
CA LEU A 66 5.26 -1.03 -30.15
C LEU A 66 5.75 -0.37 -28.84
N PHE A 67 6.79 0.45 -28.90
CA PHE A 67 7.30 1.17 -27.73
C PHE A 67 6.27 2.16 -27.15
N LYS A 68 5.52 2.85 -28.01
CA LYS A 68 4.37 3.68 -27.59
C LYS A 68 3.31 2.86 -26.88
N ALA A 69 2.94 1.70 -27.42
CA ALA A 69 1.95 0.81 -26.81
C ALA A 69 2.43 0.29 -25.45
N MET A 70 3.69 -0.12 -25.33
CA MET A 70 4.29 -0.55 -24.07
C MET A 70 4.32 0.57 -23.03
N ALA A 71 4.74 1.78 -23.42
CA ALA A 71 4.75 2.94 -22.52
C ALA A 71 3.34 3.28 -22.01
N ASN A 72 2.33 3.23 -22.89
CA ASN A 72 0.93 3.42 -22.50
C ASN A 72 0.42 2.31 -21.57
N LEU A 73 0.78 1.06 -21.81
CA LEU A 73 0.42 -0.06 -20.95
C LEU A 73 1.02 0.11 -19.56
N LEU A 74 2.32 0.45 -19.48
CA LEU A 74 3.00 0.74 -18.21
C LEU A 74 2.33 1.89 -17.46
N GLY A 75 1.97 2.98 -18.16
CA GLY A 75 1.22 4.09 -17.55
C GLY A 75 -0.10 3.63 -16.91
N ASN A 76 -0.86 2.76 -17.59
CA ASN A 76 -2.10 2.21 -17.03
C ASN A 76 -1.86 1.28 -15.82
N VAL A 77 -0.80 0.47 -15.84
CA VAL A 77 -0.45 -0.41 -14.71
C VAL A 77 -0.06 0.42 -13.49
N LEU A 78 0.74 1.48 -13.67
CA LEU A 78 1.14 2.38 -12.58
C LEU A 78 -0.05 3.11 -11.95
N GLU A 79 -1.06 3.49 -12.76
CA GLU A 79 -2.32 4.07 -12.26
C GLU A 79 -3.12 3.06 -11.43
N LEU A 80 -3.22 1.82 -11.90
CA LEU A 80 -3.89 0.74 -11.16
C LEU A 80 -3.20 0.48 -9.81
N GLU A 81 -1.86 0.43 -9.80
CA GLU A 81 -1.10 0.27 -8.56
C GLU A 81 -1.27 1.46 -7.60
N ARG A 82 -1.29 2.70 -8.12
CA ARG A 82 -1.57 3.89 -7.31
C ARG A 82 -2.96 3.84 -6.70
N ALA A 83 -3.98 3.60 -7.51
CA ALA A 83 -5.35 3.49 -7.02
C ALA A 83 -5.49 2.37 -5.99
N ASN A 84 -4.84 1.22 -6.21
CA ASN A 84 -4.86 0.11 -5.25
C ASN A 84 -4.12 0.47 -3.96
N THR A 85 -2.98 1.15 -4.04
CA THR A 85 -2.23 1.63 -2.87
C THR A 85 -3.01 2.69 -2.10
N GLU A 86 -3.72 3.59 -2.78
CA GLU A 86 -4.61 4.57 -2.14
C GLU A 86 -5.76 3.86 -1.43
N ILE A 87 -6.40 2.87 -2.06
CA ILE A 87 -7.42 2.02 -1.43
C ILE A 87 -6.85 1.30 -0.20
N GLU A 88 -5.64 0.75 -0.29
CA GLU A 88 -4.94 0.14 0.84
C GLU A 88 -4.61 1.16 1.94
N SER A 89 -4.24 2.39 1.60
CA SER A 89 -3.99 3.46 2.57
C SER A 89 -5.27 3.94 3.24
N LEU A 90 -6.42 3.84 2.56
CA LEU A 90 -7.75 4.06 3.14
C LEU A 90 -8.26 2.84 3.91
N SER A 91 -7.58 1.69 3.82
CA SER A 91 -8.03 0.40 4.37
C SER A 91 -7.80 0.22 5.88
N VAL A 92 -7.24 1.23 6.55
CA VAL A 92 -7.10 1.32 8.00
C VAL A 92 -7.70 2.64 8.51
N PRO A 93 -9.02 2.86 8.35
CA PRO A 93 -9.64 4.09 8.81
C PRO A 93 -9.81 4.02 10.33
N VAL A 94 -9.08 4.84 11.09
CA VAL A 94 -9.39 5.03 12.51
C VAL A 94 -10.55 6.01 12.59
N VAL A 95 -11.69 5.54 13.10
CA VAL A 95 -12.93 6.32 13.23
C VAL A 95 -13.11 6.68 14.71
N PRO A 96 -12.99 7.96 15.08
CA PRO A 96 -13.23 8.40 16.45
C PRO A 96 -14.70 8.18 16.85
N ILE A 97 -14.92 7.64 18.05
CA ILE A 97 -16.23 7.52 18.69
C ILE A 97 -16.40 8.64 19.73
N SER A 98 -15.32 8.95 20.45
CA SER A 98 -15.21 10.05 21.40
C SER A 98 -13.75 10.53 21.46
N GLU A 99 -13.43 11.43 22.38
CA GLU A 99 -12.05 11.92 22.58
C GLU A 99 -11.09 10.78 22.99
N GLU A 100 -11.57 9.81 23.78
CA GLU A 100 -10.74 8.74 24.37
C GLU A 100 -10.91 7.40 23.65
N VAL A 101 -11.90 7.26 22.76
CA VAL A 101 -12.27 5.99 22.12
C VAL A 101 -12.33 6.13 20.61
N ALA A 102 -11.64 5.22 19.91
CA ALA A 102 -11.79 5.06 18.47
C ALA A 102 -11.99 3.60 18.07
N ILE A 103 -12.51 3.40 16.86
CA ILE A 103 -12.64 2.09 16.22
C ILE A 103 -11.75 2.02 14.98
N LEU A 104 -11.09 0.88 14.79
CA LEU A 104 -10.31 0.52 13.63
C LEU A 104 -10.96 -0.74 13.01
N PRO A 105 -11.80 -0.59 11.98
CA PRO A 105 -12.39 -1.71 11.29
C PRO A 105 -11.38 -2.34 10.33
N ILE A 106 -11.29 -3.67 10.36
CA ILE A 106 -10.41 -4.46 9.50
C ILE A 106 -11.26 -5.22 8.49
N ILE A 107 -11.10 -4.86 7.22
CA ILE A 107 -11.90 -5.37 6.10
C ILE A 107 -11.01 -6.11 5.11
N GLY A 108 -11.44 -7.31 4.70
CA GLY A 108 -10.77 -8.12 3.69
C GLY A 108 -9.87 -9.18 4.32
N ASP A 109 -8.72 -9.43 3.70
CA ASP A 109 -7.71 -10.38 4.20
C ASP A 109 -6.58 -9.64 4.93
N VAL A 110 -5.98 -10.30 5.91
CA VAL A 110 -4.85 -9.77 6.70
C VAL A 110 -3.67 -10.71 6.63
N ASN A 111 -2.65 -10.25 5.92
CA ASN A 111 -1.32 -10.85 5.84
C ASN A 111 -0.31 -10.06 6.70
N GLU A 112 0.95 -10.49 6.66
CA GLU A 112 2.04 -9.88 7.43
C GLU A 112 2.22 -8.38 7.12
N ILE A 113 2.36 -8.01 5.85
CA ILE A 113 2.55 -6.62 5.39
C ILE A 113 1.43 -5.71 5.90
N ARG A 114 0.18 -6.18 5.83
CA ARG A 114 -0.96 -5.41 6.33
C ARG A 114 -0.94 -5.27 7.85
N THR A 115 -0.47 -6.29 8.56
CA THR A 115 -0.38 -6.24 10.03
C THR A 115 0.68 -5.25 10.51
N GLU A 116 1.81 -5.13 9.82
CA GLU A 116 2.81 -4.09 10.12
C GLU A 116 2.23 -2.69 9.95
N ARG A 117 1.56 -2.43 8.82
CA ARG A 117 0.89 -1.15 8.57
C ARG A 117 -0.21 -0.84 9.60
N LEU A 118 -0.95 -1.86 10.05
CA LEU A 118 -1.94 -1.73 11.12
C LEU A 118 -1.28 -1.31 12.43
N MET A 119 -0.13 -1.89 12.78
CA MET A 119 0.62 -1.53 13.98
C MET A 119 1.05 -0.07 13.96
N GLU A 120 1.73 0.36 12.87
CA GLU A 120 2.23 1.72 12.73
C GLU A 120 1.09 2.75 12.84
N ARG A 121 -0.02 2.50 12.14
CA ARG A 121 -1.16 3.41 12.12
C ARG A 121 -1.91 3.45 13.45
N ALA A 122 -2.12 2.29 14.08
CA ALA A 122 -2.78 2.22 15.38
C ALA A 122 -1.98 3.00 16.44
N LEU A 123 -0.66 2.83 16.48
CA LEU A 123 0.21 3.57 17.40
C LEU A 123 0.20 5.08 17.11
N ALA A 124 0.34 5.46 15.84
CA ALA A 124 0.39 6.86 15.43
C ALA A 124 -0.93 7.60 15.74
N GLU A 125 -2.07 7.02 15.38
CA GLU A 125 -3.38 7.63 15.65
C GLU A 125 -3.73 7.61 17.15
N SER A 126 -3.34 6.57 17.89
CA SER A 126 -3.58 6.55 19.34
C SER A 126 -2.78 7.63 20.06
N ALA A 127 -1.51 7.81 19.71
CA ALA A 127 -0.68 8.86 20.28
C ALA A 127 -1.16 10.26 19.89
N LYS A 128 -1.54 10.44 18.61
CA LYS A 128 -2.03 11.73 18.09
C LYS A 128 -3.34 12.17 18.74
N ASN A 129 -4.28 11.24 18.91
CA ASN A 129 -5.61 11.54 19.44
C ASN A 129 -5.71 11.32 20.96
N GLN A 130 -4.64 10.88 21.64
CA GLN A 130 -4.61 10.60 23.08
C GLN A 130 -5.70 9.60 23.50
N LEU A 131 -5.82 8.51 22.76
CA LEU A 131 -6.84 7.48 23.02
C LEU A 131 -6.50 6.68 24.28
N ASP A 132 -7.53 6.34 25.06
CA ASP A 132 -7.44 5.33 26.11
C ASP A 132 -7.82 3.95 25.58
N TYR A 133 -8.73 3.90 24.59
CA TYR A 133 -9.25 2.65 24.03
C TYR A 133 -9.24 2.67 22.50
N LEU A 134 -8.74 1.58 21.91
CA LEU A 134 -8.82 1.36 20.47
C LEU A 134 -9.49 0.02 20.18
N ILE A 135 -10.66 0.08 19.54
CA ILE A 135 -11.47 -1.09 19.22
C ILE A 135 -11.11 -1.61 17.83
N PHE A 136 -10.56 -2.80 17.74
CA PHE A 136 -10.29 -3.50 16.47
C PHE A 136 -11.51 -4.33 16.10
N ASP A 137 -12.23 -3.92 15.05
CA ASP A 137 -13.39 -4.67 14.58
C ASP A 137 -13.04 -5.60 13.42
N LEU A 138 -13.12 -6.90 13.69
CA LEU A 138 -12.77 -7.98 12.77
C LEU A 138 -13.99 -8.51 12.01
N SER A 139 -15.17 -7.89 12.16
CA SER A 139 -16.41 -8.31 11.51
C SER A 139 -16.31 -8.36 9.97
N GLY A 140 -15.39 -7.60 9.38
CA GLY A 140 -15.10 -7.54 7.94
C GLY A 140 -14.01 -8.50 7.43
N LEU A 141 -13.40 -9.33 8.30
CA LEU A 141 -12.30 -10.22 7.91
C LEU A 141 -12.73 -11.50 7.18
N VAL A 142 -12.31 -11.69 5.94
CA VAL A 142 -12.62 -12.94 5.21
C VAL A 142 -11.80 -14.10 5.75
N ASN A 143 -10.51 -13.89 6.01
CA ASN A 143 -9.58 -14.88 6.54
C ASN A 143 -8.54 -14.20 7.43
N ILE A 144 -7.88 -15.02 8.28
CA ILE A 144 -6.67 -14.63 9.01
C ILE A 144 -5.68 -15.79 8.96
N HIS A 145 -4.40 -15.47 8.70
CA HIS A 145 -3.30 -16.43 8.79
C HIS A 145 -2.79 -16.54 10.24
N THR A 146 -2.26 -17.70 10.62
CA THR A 146 -1.74 -17.96 11.98
C THR A 146 -0.68 -16.93 12.40
N GLU A 147 0.21 -16.56 11.47
CA GLU A 147 1.26 -15.56 11.69
C GLU A 147 0.67 -14.16 11.92
N SER A 148 -0.36 -13.77 11.15
CA SER A 148 -1.09 -12.52 11.34
C SER A 148 -1.79 -12.43 12.70
N ALA A 149 -2.33 -13.55 13.22
CA ALA A 149 -2.93 -13.60 14.55
C ALA A 149 -1.91 -13.31 15.66
N THR A 150 -0.69 -13.86 15.53
CA THR A 150 0.42 -13.58 16.44
C THR A 150 0.83 -12.10 16.37
N ASN A 151 0.84 -11.52 15.18
CA ASN A 151 1.18 -10.11 15.01
C ASN A 151 0.09 -9.16 15.55
N LEU A 152 -1.19 -9.54 15.55
CA LEU A 152 -2.25 -8.79 16.27
C LEU A 152 -2.00 -8.74 17.78
N LEU A 153 -1.48 -9.83 18.38
CA LEU A 153 -1.10 -9.84 19.80
C LEU A 153 0.00 -8.81 20.09
N LYS A 154 1.01 -8.74 19.21
CA LYS A 154 2.09 -7.74 19.31
C LYS A 154 1.54 -6.31 19.22
N ILE A 155 0.53 -6.06 18.37
CA ILE A 155 -0.12 -4.74 18.30
C ILE A 155 -0.74 -4.37 19.65
N GLY A 156 -1.51 -5.29 20.25
CA GLY A 156 -2.11 -5.06 21.56
C GLY A 156 -1.08 -4.78 22.65
N GLN A 157 0.05 -5.51 22.64
CA GLN A 157 1.16 -5.27 23.56
C GLN A 157 1.80 -3.88 23.34
N SER A 158 2.06 -3.50 22.09
CA SER A 158 2.62 -2.18 21.75
C SER A 158 1.68 -1.03 22.15
N LEU A 159 0.38 -1.15 21.91
CA LEU A 159 -0.62 -0.17 22.34
C LEU A 159 -0.64 -0.03 23.87
N LYS A 160 -0.58 -1.16 24.59
CA LYS A 160 -0.53 -1.16 26.05
C LYS A 160 0.70 -0.43 26.60
N LEU A 161 1.86 -0.51 25.92
CA LEU A 161 3.08 0.21 26.33
C LEU A 161 2.92 1.73 26.26
N ILE A 162 2.05 2.24 25.39
CA ILE A 162 1.74 3.68 25.29
C ILE A 162 0.47 4.08 26.06
N GLY A 163 -0.08 3.18 26.88
CA GLY A 163 -1.24 3.44 27.72
C GLY A 163 -2.60 3.17 27.07
N VAL A 164 -2.64 2.60 25.86
CA VAL A 164 -3.89 2.38 25.10
C VAL A 164 -4.35 0.93 25.25
N GLN A 165 -5.59 0.72 25.70
CA GLN A 165 -6.20 -0.61 25.80
C GLN A 165 -6.83 -1.02 24.47
N MET A 166 -6.24 -2.03 23.82
CA MET A 166 -6.85 -2.66 22.66
C MET A 166 -8.05 -3.52 23.08
N ILE A 167 -9.16 -3.42 22.35
CA ILE A 167 -10.33 -4.30 22.45
C ILE A 167 -10.60 -4.92 21.08
N VAL A 168 -10.82 -6.23 20.99
CA VAL A 168 -11.14 -6.90 19.73
C VAL A 168 -12.62 -7.26 19.69
N THR A 169 -13.28 -6.96 18.56
CA THR A 169 -14.68 -7.32 18.29
C THR A 169 -14.84 -8.08 16.99
N GLY A 170 -16.00 -8.72 16.80
CA GLY A 170 -16.37 -9.29 15.50
C GLY A 170 -15.62 -10.56 15.12
N ILE A 171 -14.99 -11.24 16.08
CA ILE A 171 -14.36 -12.55 15.85
C ILE A 171 -15.46 -13.58 15.55
N ARG A 172 -15.47 -14.09 14.32
CA ARG A 172 -16.34 -15.20 13.92
C ARG A 172 -15.90 -16.53 14.56
N PRO A 173 -16.80 -17.48 14.80
CA PRO A 173 -16.47 -18.76 15.44
C PRO A 173 -15.33 -19.54 14.76
N GLU A 174 -15.28 -19.52 13.43
CA GLU A 174 -14.22 -20.21 12.67
C GLU A 174 -12.85 -19.55 12.82
N LEU A 175 -12.78 -18.21 12.94
CA LEU A 175 -11.55 -17.49 13.27
C LEU A 175 -11.12 -17.76 14.73
N ALA A 176 -12.08 -17.84 15.66
CA ALA A 176 -11.79 -18.13 17.06
C ALA A 176 -11.14 -19.51 17.24
N ILE A 177 -11.62 -20.54 16.52
CA ILE A 177 -11.02 -21.88 16.56
C ILE A 177 -9.57 -21.83 16.06
N LYS A 178 -9.29 -21.13 14.95
CA LYS A 178 -7.92 -20.98 14.43
C LYS A 178 -7.01 -20.22 15.40
N ALA A 179 -7.54 -19.20 16.08
CA ALA A 179 -6.80 -18.38 17.03
C ALA A 179 -6.35 -19.16 18.27
N VAL A 180 -7.19 -20.06 18.80
CA VAL A 180 -6.84 -20.90 19.96
C VAL A 180 -5.66 -21.85 19.66
N HIS A 181 -5.51 -22.27 18.41
CA HIS A 181 -4.36 -23.08 18.00
C HIS A 181 -3.08 -22.25 17.79
N ALA A 182 -3.19 -20.92 17.71
CA ALA A 182 -2.10 -20.04 17.34
C ALA A 182 -1.24 -19.55 18.52
N THR A 183 -1.72 -19.58 19.77
CA THR A 183 -0.95 -19.45 21.04
C THR A 183 -1.89 -19.27 22.24
N SER A 184 -1.37 -19.50 23.44
CA SER A 184 -2.04 -19.35 24.76
C SER A 184 -2.16 -17.89 25.26
N ASP A 185 -1.85 -16.87 24.46
CA ASP A 185 -1.66 -15.49 24.93
C ASP A 185 -2.84 -14.53 24.65
N PHE A 186 -3.94 -15.03 24.08
CA PHE A 186 -5.16 -14.22 23.88
C PHE A 186 -5.81 -13.74 25.19
N ASP A 187 -5.46 -14.34 26.33
CA ASP A 187 -5.90 -13.91 27.67
C ASP A 187 -5.52 -12.46 27.99
N GLN A 188 -4.51 -11.91 27.30
CA GLN A 188 -4.03 -10.54 27.52
C GLN A 188 -4.81 -9.49 26.73
N ILE A 189 -5.72 -9.89 25.84
CA ILE A 189 -6.53 -8.99 25.01
C ILE A 189 -7.98 -9.04 25.46
N VAL A 190 -8.60 -7.86 25.60
CA VAL A 190 -10.04 -7.78 25.86
C VAL A 190 -10.79 -8.12 24.57
N VAL A 191 -11.53 -9.22 24.59
CA VAL A 191 -12.39 -9.63 23.46
C VAL A 191 -13.84 -9.44 23.83
N LYS A 192 -14.63 -8.84 22.92
CA LYS A 192 -16.09 -8.72 23.03
C LYS A 192 -16.74 -9.19 21.73
N SER A 193 -17.98 -9.66 21.81
CA SER A 193 -18.63 -10.26 20.63
C SER A 193 -18.93 -9.24 19.53
N ASN A 194 -19.21 -7.98 19.88
CA ASN A 194 -19.54 -6.90 18.96
C ASN A 194 -19.19 -5.53 19.56
N LEU A 195 -19.26 -4.49 18.73
CA LEU A 195 -18.96 -3.12 19.11
C LEU A 195 -19.81 -2.63 20.29
N GLN A 196 -21.10 -2.97 20.31
CA GLN A 196 -22.00 -2.57 21.40
C GLN A 196 -21.51 -3.08 22.76
N GLN A 197 -21.09 -4.34 22.85
CA GLN A 197 -20.55 -4.90 24.09
C GLN A 197 -19.19 -4.32 24.47
N ALA A 198 -18.36 -3.92 23.50
CA ALA A 198 -17.12 -3.21 23.76
C ALA A 198 -17.38 -1.82 24.36
N LEU A 199 -18.28 -1.05 23.76
CA LEU A 199 -18.69 0.27 24.25
C LEU A 199 -19.28 0.18 25.67
N ASN A 200 -20.20 -0.77 25.90
CA ASN A 200 -20.75 -1.01 27.24
C ASN A 200 -19.66 -1.36 28.28
N TRP A 201 -18.64 -2.13 27.88
CA TRP A 201 -17.53 -2.49 28.77
C TRP A 201 -16.64 -1.30 29.13
N ILE A 202 -16.48 -0.33 28.22
CA ILE A 202 -15.79 0.94 28.48
C ILE A 202 -16.65 1.89 29.34
N GLY A 203 -17.97 1.64 29.43
CA GLY A 203 -18.90 2.46 30.22
C GLY A 203 -19.82 3.36 29.39
N TYR A 204 -19.89 3.16 28.07
CA TYR A 204 -20.87 3.83 27.21
C TYR A 204 -22.20 3.08 27.26
N GLU A 205 -23.29 3.78 27.56
CA GLU A 205 -24.63 3.19 27.55
C GLU A 205 -25.55 3.91 26.57
N LEU A 206 -26.40 3.14 25.88
CA LEU A 206 -27.45 3.70 25.05
C LEU A 206 -28.58 4.23 25.95
N ILE A 207 -28.71 5.54 26.01
CA ILE A 207 -29.87 6.19 26.63
C ILE A 207 -31.00 6.20 25.61
N LYS A 208 -32.05 5.40 25.86
CA LYS A 208 -33.27 5.41 25.04
C LYS A 208 -34.10 6.65 25.43
N HIS A 209 -34.24 7.58 24.49
CA HIS A 209 -35.16 8.71 24.61
C HIS A 209 -36.58 8.32 24.20
#